data_AF-A0A433QV70-F1
#
_entry.id   AF-A0A433QV70-F1
#
_cell.length_a   1.000
_cell.length_b   1.000
_cell.length_c   1.000
_cell.angle_alpha   90.00
_cell.angle_beta   90.00
_cell.angle_gamma   90.00
#
_symmetry.space_group_name_H-M   'P 1'
#
loop_
_entity.id
_entity.type
_entity.pdbx_description
1 polymer ?
#
loop_
_entity_poly.entity_id
_entity_poly.type
_entity_poly.pdbx_seq_one_letter_code
_entity_poly.pdbx_strand_id
1 'polypeptide(L)'
;MSKKHSHLWSLPPEKVSLPLPPEKVSYPRRSLILRLALLAFFLSLLALYCRPSRPLYSPPNADLDIDTLLLNLPSTANLRNDLKYYTSTAHVAGTEADRQQAEWTRDKFREYGIDRAEVQEYWPYLNYPVSRRLAVVQAPEEGLLFEAGLREDVVEGDETSKMQDAVPTFHGYSANGNVTARLVYANYGTPADFAYLDSLGVNVTGAIILVRYGDYGDIDRGVKVRAAELRGAAGVVIYSDPAEDGCAQKPK
;
A
#
# COMPACT_ATOMS: atom_id res chain seq x y z
N MET A 1 49.57 91.19 1.10
CA MET A 1 50.37 92.18 0.33
C MET A 1 51.66 91.47 -0.12
N SER A 2 52.35 91.78 -1.22
CA SER A 2 52.03 92.55 -2.45
C SER A 2 53.24 92.50 -3.40
N LYS A 3 53.07 92.09 -4.67
CA LYS A 3 54.00 92.30 -5.84
C LYS A 3 55.36 91.52 -5.77
N LYS A 4 55.83 90.87 -6.86
CA LYS A 4 56.67 91.34 -8.01
C LYS A 4 57.99 92.03 -7.56
N HIS A 5 59.18 91.85 -8.14
CA HIS A 5 59.67 91.50 -9.51
C HIS A 5 61.06 90.77 -9.39
N SER A 6 61.88 90.37 -10.40
CA SER A 6 61.90 90.33 -11.89
C SER A 6 63.01 89.34 -12.40
N HIS A 7 63.20 89.24 -13.73
CA HIS A 7 64.27 88.53 -14.49
C HIS A 7 64.13 87.00 -14.60
N LEU A 8 64.09 86.35 -15.79
CA LEU A 8 64.76 86.49 -17.10
C LEU A 8 66.19 85.90 -17.16
N TRP A 9 66.28 84.69 -17.72
CA TRP A 9 67.42 84.24 -18.52
C TRP A 9 66.87 83.49 -19.74
N SER A 10 67.45 83.69 -20.92
CA SER A 10 67.01 83.07 -22.17
C SER A 10 67.93 81.92 -22.59
N LEU A 11 67.33 80.81 -23.03
CA LEU A 11 68.02 79.68 -23.63
C LEU A 11 67.56 79.50 -25.10
N PRO A 12 68.42 78.98 -25.99
CA PRO A 12 68.14 78.88 -27.43
C PRO A 12 67.12 77.77 -27.76
N PRO A 13 66.45 77.83 -28.93
CA PRO A 13 65.45 76.85 -29.32
C PRO A 13 66.07 75.50 -29.69
N GLU A 14 65.77 74.47 -28.90
CA GLU A 14 66.10 73.09 -29.22
C GLU A 14 65.14 72.51 -30.27
N LYS A 15 65.66 71.71 -31.21
CA LYS A 15 64.90 71.26 -32.38
C LYS A 15 63.99 70.07 -32.03
N VAL A 16 62.68 70.30 -31.97
CA VAL A 16 61.68 69.23 -31.83
C VAL A 16 61.65 68.36 -33.09
N SER A 17 62.18 67.14 -33.00
CA SER A 17 61.95 66.07 -33.97
C SER A 17 60.70 65.28 -33.60
N LEU A 18 59.72 65.22 -34.51
CA LEU A 18 58.54 64.37 -34.32
C LEU A 18 58.93 62.88 -34.45
N PRO A 19 58.43 61.99 -33.59
CA PRO A 19 58.68 60.56 -33.71
C PRO A 19 58.01 59.99 -34.97
N LEU A 20 58.67 59.03 -35.61
CA LEU A 20 58.15 58.33 -36.78
C LEU A 20 56.93 57.46 -36.40
N PRO A 21 55.95 57.25 -37.32
CA PRO A 21 54.82 56.38 -37.07
C PRO A 21 55.29 54.93 -36.83
N PRO A 22 54.60 54.15 -35.98
CA PRO A 22 55.01 52.78 -35.65
C PRO A 22 55.00 51.87 -36.88
N GLU A 23 56.00 51.00 -36.94
CA GLU A 23 56.22 50.08 -38.06
C GLU A 23 55.06 49.07 -38.20
N LYS A 24 54.69 48.76 -39.46
CA LYS A 24 53.56 47.86 -39.76
C LYS A 24 53.92 46.42 -39.40
N VAL A 25 53.53 45.99 -38.19
CA VAL A 25 53.74 44.62 -37.68
C VAL A 25 53.15 43.58 -38.64
N SER A 26 54.03 42.90 -39.38
CA SER A 26 53.67 41.86 -40.34
C SER A 26 53.37 40.55 -39.61
N TYR A 27 52.10 40.28 -39.33
CA TYR A 27 51.69 39.03 -38.68
C TYR A 27 52.02 37.82 -39.58
N PRO A 28 52.84 36.86 -39.11
CA PRO A 28 53.29 35.75 -39.94
C PRO A 28 52.14 34.81 -40.30
N ARG A 29 52.09 34.34 -41.56
CA ARG A 29 51.01 33.46 -42.08
C ARG A 29 50.71 32.23 -41.21
N ARG A 30 51.69 31.71 -40.45
CA ARG A 30 51.50 30.63 -39.48
C ARG A 30 50.49 30.97 -38.36
N SER A 31 50.42 32.24 -37.94
CA SER A 31 49.44 32.73 -36.97
C SER A 31 48.00 32.67 -37.51
N LEU A 32 47.81 32.97 -38.79
CA LEU A 32 46.50 32.88 -39.45
C LEU A 32 46.01 31.43 -39.52
N ILE A 33 46.89 30.49 -39.88
CA ILE A 33 46.58 29.06 -39.93
C ILE A 33 46.16 28.54 -38.55
N LEU A 34 46.90 28.91 -37.48
CA LEU A 34 46.55 28.49 -36.12
C LEU A 34 45.20 29.06 -35.65
N ARG A 35 44.90 30.33 -35.99
CA ARG A 35 43.60 30.96 -35.69
C ARG A 35 42.44 30.30 -36.46
N LEU A 36 42.65 29.94 -37.71
CA LEU A 36 41.64 29.22 -38.52
C LEU A 36 41.42 27.79 -38.00
N ALA A 37 42.47 27.09 -37.58
CA ALA A 37 42.36 25.77 -36.96
C ALA A 37 41.61 25.82 -35.63
N LEU A 38 41.91 26.80 -34.77
CA LEU A 38 41.16 27.04 -33.53
C LEU A 38 39.69 27.40 -33.80
N LEU A 39 39.42 28.26 -34.78
CA LEU A 39 38.04 28.61 -35.15
C LEU A 39 37.27 27.39 -35.68
N ALA A 40 37.89 26.56 -36.52
CA ALA A 40 37.29 25.31 -37.02
C ALA A 40 37.03 24.30 -35.89
N PHE A 41 37.92 24.21 -34.89
CA PHE A 41 37.74 23.38 -33.70
C PHE A 41 36.63 23.89 -32.77
N PHE A 42 36.54 25.20 -32.55
CA PHE A 42 35.41 25.79 -31.82
C PHE A 42 34.08 25.65 -32.57
N LEU A 43 34.08 25.76 -33.90
CA LEU A 43 32.89 25.51 -34.72
C LEU A 43 32.49 24.04 -34.74
N SER A 44 33.42 23.08 -34.69
CA SER A 44 33.08 21.65 -34.61
C SER A 44 32.57 21.25 -33.21
N LEU A 45 33.14 21.83 -32.13
CA LEU A 45 32.59 21.71 -30.78
C LEU A 45 31.19 22.35 -30.68
N LEU A 46 31.00 23.55 -31.23
CA LEU A 46 29.69 24.21 -31.26
C LEU A 46 28.69 23.41 -32.10
N ALA A 47 29.10 22.83 -33.23
CA ALA A 47 28.25 21.94 -34.03
C ALA A 47 27.95 20.60 -33.31
N LEU A 48 28.79 20.15 -32.38
CA LEU A 48 28.53 18.98 -31.55
C LEU A 48 27.57 19.31 -30.39
N TYR A 49 27.67 20.52 -29.82
CA TYR A 49 26.81 21.02 -28.74
C TYR A 49 25.43 21.51 -29.25
N CYS A 50 25.40 22.06 -30.46
CA CYS A 50 24.19 22.45 -31.20
C CYS A 50 23.77 21.39 -32.24
N ARG A 51 24.26 20.14 -32.15
CA ARG A 51 23.47 19.02 -32.68
C ARG A 51 22.13 19.08 -31.95
N PRO A 52 20.99 19.25 -32.65
CA PRO A 52 19.72 19.16 -31.97
C PRO A 52 19.66 17.79 -31.31
N SER A 53 19.46 17.77 -29.99
CA SER A 53 19.20 16.53 -29.26
C SER A 53 18.10 15.80 -30.03
N ARG A 54 18.42 14.63 -30.60
CA ARG A 54 17.37 13.74 -31.12
C ARG A 54 16.39 13.60 -29.97
N PRO A 55 15.11 13.98 -30.12
CA PRO A 55 14.19 13.87 -29.01
C PRO A 55 14.18 12.40 -28.61
N LEU A 56 14.58 12.13 -27.36
CA LEU A 56 14.62 10.78 -26.78
C LEU A 56 13.21 10.18 -26.66
N TYR A 57 12.21 11.00 -26.98
CA TYR A 57 10.80 10.71 -27.14
C TYR A 57 10.34 11.29 -28.48
N SER A 58 10.32 10.47 -29.53
CA SER A 58 9.23 10.63 -30.50
C SER A 58 7.95 10.32 -29.74
N PRO A 59 6.87 11.11 -29.86
CA PRO A 59 5.58 10.64 -29.39
C PRO A 59 5.28 9.31 -30.10
N PRO A 60 4.78 8.27 -29.39
CA PRO A 60 4.26 7.09 -30.06
C PRO A 60 3.13 7.51 -31.01
N ASN A 61 2.92 6.72 -32.07
CA ASN A 61 1.93 7.02 -33.11
C ASN A 61 0.58 7.40 -32.50
N ALA A 62 -0.06 8.45 -33.02
CA ALA A 62 -1.26 9.08 -32.45
C ALA A 62 -2.56 8.24 -32.59
N ASP A 63 -2.41 6.93 -32.80
CA ASP A 63 -3.46 5.97 -33.10
C ASP A 63 -3.59 4.86 -32.02
N LEU A 64 -2.73 4.86 -30.99
CA LEU A 64 -2.86 3.92 -29.87
C LEU A 64 -3.76 4.52 -28.78
N ASP A 65 -5.05 4.28 -28.90
CA ASP A 65 -6.03 4.54 -27.85
C ASP A 65 -5.76 3.63 -26.64
N ILE A 66 -5.08 4.19 -25.63
CA ILE A 66 -4.71 3.51 -24.39
C ILE A 66 -5.95 3.11 -23.58
N ASP A 67 -7.02 3.91 -23.61
CA ASP A 67 -8.23 3.61 -22.84
C ASP A 67 -8.96 2.41 -23.46
N THR A 68 -9.14 2.41 -24.79
CA THR A 68 -9.66 1.24 -25.52
C THR A 68 -8.74 0.01 -25.36
N LEU A 69 -7.42 0.16 -25.33
CA LEU A 69 -6.50 -0.95 -25.07
C LEU A 69 -6.70 -1.52 -23.65
N LEU A 70 -6.69 -0.67 -22.62
CA LEU A 70 -6.84 -1.10 -21.22
C LEU A 70 -8.20 -1.71 -20.94
N LEU A 71 -9.27 -1.25 -21.61
CA LEU A 71 -10.61 -1.83 -21.48
C LEU A 71 -10.76 -3.20 -22.17
N ASN A 72 -9.95 -3.51 -23.19
CA ASN A 72 -10.02 -4.78 -23.93
C ASN A 72 -8.99 -5.84 -23.49
N LEU A 73 -7.98 -5.48 -22.69
CA LEU A 73 -6.99 -6.43 -22.14
C LEU A 73 -7.54 -7.45 -21.12
N PRO A 74 -8.51 -7.13 -20.24
CA PRO A 74 -9.03 -8.08 -19.26
C PRO A 74 -9.80 -9.27 -19.88
N SER A 75 -9.24 -10.47 -19.75
CA SER A 75 -9.88 -11.71 -20.20
C SER A 75 -10.73 -12.34 -19.08
N THR A 76 -12.03 -12.52 -19.34
CA THR A 76 -12.94 -13.23 -18.41
C THR A 76 -12.60 -14.72 -18.24
N ALA A 77 -11.90 -15.32 -19.20
CA ALA A 77 -11.37 -16.67 -19.08
C ALA A 77 -10.14 -16.71 -18.15
N ASN A 78 -9.25 -15.72 -18.22
CA ASN A 78 -8.09 -15.61 -17.33
C ASN A 78 -8.58 -15.37 -15.90
N LEU A 79 -9.39 -14.33 -15.68
CA LEU A 79 -9.96 -14.00 -14.36
C LEU A 79 -10.66 -15.19 -13.69
N ARG A 80 -11.36 -16.04 -14.46
CA ARG A 80 -11.97 -17.28 -13.95
C ARG A 80 -10.93 -18.34 -13.56
N ASN A 81 -9.88 -18.52 -14.35
CA ASN A 81 -8.82 -19.48 -14.07
C ASN A 81 -7.97 -19.03 -12.87
N ASP A 82 -7.63 -17.76 -12.81
CA ASP A 82 -6.83 -17.14 -11.75
C ASP A 82 -7.60 -17.17 -10.42
N LEU A 83 -8.88 -16.76 -10.42
CA LEU A 83 -9.76 -16.90 -9.25
C LEU A 83 -9.86 -18.37 -8.79
N LYS A 84 -10.07 -19.30 -9.73
CA LYS A 84 -10.15 -20.74 -9.41
C LYS A 84 -8.85 -21.28 -8.82
N TYR A 85 -7.69 -20.72 -9.17
CA TYR A 85 -6.42 -21.07 -8.55
C TYR A 85 -6.32 -20.53 -7.11
N TYR A 86 -6.58 -19.24 -6.89
CA TYR A 86 -6.57 -18.65 -5.55
C TYR A 86 -7.55 -19.35 -4.60
N THR A 87 -8.79 -19.61 -5.03
CA THR A 87 -9.81 -20.28 -4.20
C THR A 87 -9.72 -21.82 -4.23
N SER A 88 -8.59 -22.42 -4.60
CA SER A 88 -8.46 -23.89 -4.67
C SER A 88 -7.99 -24.56 -3.38
N THR A 89 -7.49 -23.80 -2.41
CA THR A 89 -6.96 -24.27 -1.13
C THR A 89 -7.16 -23.24 -0.02
N ALA A 90 -7.12 -23.67 1.25
CA ALA A 90 -7.14 -22.74 2.38
C ALA A 90 -5.78 -22.04 2.54
N HIS A 91 -5.74 -20.70 2.40
CA HIS A 91 -4.50 -19.91 2.36
C HIS A 91 -4.46 -18.82 3.46
N VAL A 92 -4.49 -19.23 4.74
CA VAL A 92 -4.42 -18.27 5.88
C VAL A 92 -3.06 -17.58 5.91
N ALA A 93 -3.05 -16.27 6.12
CA ALA A 93 -1.84 -15.46 6.29
C ALA A 93 -0.81 -16.14 7.19
N GLY A 94 0.41 -16.34 6.70
CA GLY A 94 1.51 -17.00 7.43
C GLY A 94 1.51 -18.54 7.36
N THR A 95 0.69 -19.16 6.50
CA THR A 95 0.76 -20.60 6.20
C THR A 95 1.60 -20.89 4.95
N GLU A 96 2.00 -22.16 4.77
CA GLU A 96 2.69 -22.61 3.56
C GLU A 96 1.84 -22.43 2.29
N ALA A 97 0.50 -22.56 2.39
CA ALA A 97 -0.40 -22.29 1.26
C ALA A 97 -0.43 -20.80 0.88
N ASP A 98 -0.50 -19.90 1.87
CA ASP A 98 -0.39 -18.44 1.66
C ASP A 98 0.95 -18.06 1.03
N ARG A 99 2.06 -18.66 1.48
CA ARG A 99 3.38 -18.52 0.85
C ARG A 99 3.33 -18.91 -0.64
N GLN A 100 2.71 -20.04 -0.98
CA GLN A 100 2.58 -20.50 -2.37
C GLN A 100 1.73 -19.54 -3.24
N GLN A 101 0.64 -18.98 -2.71
CA GLN A 101 -0.16 -17.96 -3.40
C GLN A 101 0.67 -16.70 -3.69
N ALA A 102 1.49 -16.24 -2.74
CA ALA A 102 2.39 -15.10 -2.94
C ALA A 102 3.48 -15.39 -3.99
N GLU A 103 4.05 -16.59 -4.01
CA GLU A 103 5.03 -17.02 -5.02
C GLU A 103 4.42 -17.10 -6.42
N TRP A 104 3.21 -17.66 -6.57
CA TRP A 104 2.48 -17.70 -7.84
C TRP A 104 2.18 -16.28 -8.35
N THR A 105 1.75 -15.38 -7.47
CA THR A 105 1.47 -13.98 -7.80
C THR A 105 2.73 -13.27 -8.32
N ARG A 106 3.86 -13.43 -7.64
CA ARG A 106 5.19 -12.92 -8.07
C ARG A 106 5.55 -13.43 -9.47
N ASP A 107 5.40 -14.72 -9.72
CA ASP A 107 5.82 -15.31 -10.98
C ASP A 107 4.85 -15.00 -12.13
N LYS A 108 3.55 -14.77 -11.85
CA LYS A 108 2.63 -14.13 -12.80
C LYS A 108 3.00 -12.70 -13.14
N PHE A 109 3.39 -11.88 -12.15
CA PHE A 109 3.86 -10.52 -12.44
C PHE A 109 5.11 -10.53 -13.34
N ARG A 110 6.03 -11.50 -13.17
CA ARG A 110 7.17 -11.71 -14.07
C ARG A 110 6.76 -12.20 -15.47
N GLU A 111 5.80 -13.13 -15.56
CA GLU A 111 5.19 -13.57 -16.82
C GLU A 111 4.60 -12.40 -17.62
N TYR A 112 4.05 -11.39 -16.93
CA TYR A 112 3.51 -10.16 -17.52
C TYR A 112 4.56 -9.05 -17.77
N GLY A 113 5.86 -9.32 -17.58
CA GLY A 113 6.95 -8.37 -17.85
C GLY A 113 7.32 -7.45 -16.68
N ILE A 114 6.85 -7.71 -15.47
CA ILE A 114 7.27 -7.00 -14.25
C ILE A 114 8.47 -7.74 -13.65
N ASP A 115 9.63 -7.65 -14.33
CA ASP A 115 10.86 -8.38 -14.00
C ASP A 115 11.29 -8.27 -12.52
N ARG A 116 10.97 -7.14 -11.88
CA ARG A 116 11.34 -6.80 -10.49
C ARG A 116 10.28 -7.17 -9.45
N ALA A 117 9.33 -8.05 -9.77
CA ALA A 117 8.44 -8.59 -8.76
C ALA A 117 9.21 -9.50 -7.79
N GLU A 118 9.02 -9.27 -6.49
CA GLU A 118 9.69 -9.95 -5.38
C GLU A 118 8.67 -10.19 -4.25
N VAL A 119 8.85 -11.25 -3.47
CA VAL A 119 8.10 -11.47 -2.23
C VAL A 119 8.91 -10.85 -1.09
N GLN A 120 8.31 -9.91 -0.36
CA GLN A 120 8.90 -9.32 0.84
C GLN A 120 8.32 -10.01 2.07
N GLU A 121 9.18 -10.68 2.85
CA GLU A 121 8.79 -11.41 4.05
C GLU A 121 8.79 -10.48 5.28
N TYR A 122 7.83 -10.68 6.17
CA TYR A 122 7.69 -9.96 7.43
C TYR A 122 7.27 -10.93 8.54
N TRP A 123 7.62 -10.61 9.79
CA TRP A 123 7.34 -11.44 10.96
C TRP A 123 6.37 -10.74 11.93
N PRO A 124 5.10 -10.51 11.52
CA PRO A 124 4.07 -9.99 12.43
C PRO A 124 3.71 -11.04 13.49
N TYR A 125 3.14 -10.57 14.60
CA TYR A 125 2.49 -11.48 15.54
C TYR A 125 1.16 -11.97 14.94
N LEU A 126 0.98 -13.29 14.86
CA LEU A 126 -0.25 -13.96 14.43
C LEU A 126 -0.60 -15.06 15.45
N ASN A 127 -1.89 -15.41 15.54
CA ASN A 127 -2.36 -16.51 16.37
C ASN A 127 -3.27 -17.46 15.57
N TYR A 128 -3.28 -18.73 15.97
CA TYR A 128 -4.10 -19.78 15.37
C TYR A 128 -4.80 -20.58 16.48
N PRO A 129 -6.01 -21.13 16.24
CA PRO A 129 -6.74 -21.89 17.25
C PRO A 129 -6.11 -23.29 17.47
N VAL A 130 -5.70 -23.57 18.70
CA VAL A 130 -5.20 -24.91 19.11
C VAL A 130 -6.37 -25.83 19.49
N SER A 131 -7.34 -25.31 20.22
CA SER A 131 -8.60 -25.98 20.55
C SER A 131 -9.69 -24.93 20.75
N ARG A 132 -10.96 -25.34 20.64
CA ARG A 132 -12.13 -24.46 20.71
C ARG A 132 -13.37 -25.30 21.01
N ARG A 133 -14.28 -24.76 21.83
CA ARG A 133 -15.55 -25.40 22.21
C ARG A 133 -16.56 -24.31 22.58
N LEU A 134 -17.81 -24.50 22.17
CA LEU A 134 -18.94 -23.67 22.61
C LEU A 134 -20.09 -24.61 22.94
N ALA A 135 -20.62 -24.52 24.15
CA ALA A 135 -21.65 -25.42 24.66
C ALA A 135 -22.60 -24.69 25.60
N VAL A 136 -23.85 -25.16 25.65
CA VAL A 136 -24.84 -24.78 26.65
C VAL A 136 -24.90 -25.90 27.68
N VAL A 137 -24.76 -25.56 28.96
CA VAL A 137 -24.83 -26.51 30.08
C VAL A 137 -25.91 -26.08 31.08
N GLN A 138 -26.55 -27.04 31.73
CA GLN A 138 -27.64 -26.79 32.68
C GLN A 138 -27.15 -26.17 34.00
N ALA A 139 -26.00 -26.65 34.45
CA ALA A 139 -25.18 -26.11 35.54
C ALA A 139 -23.71 -26.38 35.19
N PRO A 140 -22.72 -25.76 35.87
CA PRO A 140 -21.31 -25.89 35.49
C PRO A 140 -20.76 -27.33 35.46
N GLU A 141 -21.39 -28.26 36.19
CA GLU A 141 -20.90 -29.65 36.35
C GLU A 141 -21.94 -30.74 35.98
N GLU A 142 -23.23 -30.40 35.81
CA GLU A 142 -24.32 -31.42 35.89
C GLU A 142 -25.06 -31.74 34.57
N GLY A 143 -24.72 -31.14 33.42
CA GLY A 143 -25.33 -31.59 32.16
C GLY A 143 -25.03 -30.74 30.92
N LEU A 144 -24.64 -31.42 29.84
CA LEU A 144 -24.54 -30.84 28.50
C LEU A 144 -25.94 -30.80 27.84
N LEU A 145 -26.41 -29.60 27.50
CA LEU A 145 -27.69 -29.39 26.81
C LEU A 145 -27.52 -29.25 25.29
N PHE A 146 -26.44 -28.61 24.85
CA PHE A 146 -26.10 -28.41 23.44
C PHE A 146 -24.60 -28.19 23.29
N GLU A 147 -24.02 -28.66 22.18
CA GLU A 147 -22.64 -28.36 21.77
C GLU A 147 -22.63 -27.92 20.31
N ALA A 148 -21.98 -26.79 20.03
CA ALA A 148 -22.01 -26.17 18.72
C ALA A 148 -21.12 -26.92 17.72
N GLY A 149 -21.65 -27.21 16.54
CA GLY A 149 -20.84 -27.57 15.37
C GLY A 149 -20.01 -26.36 14.94
N LEU A 150 -18.77 -26.26 15.40
CA LEU A 150 -17.87 -25.12 15.10
C LEU A 150 -17.22 -25.23 13.70
N ARG A 151 -17.82 -25.96 12.77
CA ARG A 151 -17.35 -26.14 11.39
C ARG A 151 -18.55 -26.02 10.46
N GLU A 152 -18.37 -25.33 9.34
CA GLU A 152 -19.39 -25.18 8.30
C GLU A 152 -19.81 -26.55 7.72
N ASP A 153 -21.08 -26.63 7.32
CA ASP A 153 -21.62 -27.77 6.61
C ASP A 153 -21.04 -27.91 5.19
N VAL A 154 -20.97 -29.14 4.69
CA VAL A 154 -20.56 -29.42 3.30
C VAL A 154 -21.67 -28.99 2.33
N VAL A 155 -21.30 -28.19 1.33
CA VAL A 155 -22.22 -27.67 0.30
C VAL A 155 -22.19 -28.56 -0.93
N GLU A 156 -23.36 -28.96 -1.43
CA GLU A 156 -23.45 -29.77 -2.65
C GLU A 156 -22.97 -29.00 -3.88
N GLY A 157 -22.10 -29.62 -4.68
CA GLY A 157 -21.49 -29.00 -5.86
C GLY A 157 -20.23 -28.17 -5.58
N ASP A 158 -19.89 -27.89 -4.31
CA ASP A 158 -18.62 -27.25 -3.93
C ASP A 158 -17.65 -28.27 -3.30
N GLU A 159 -16.56 -28.55 -4.02
CA GLU A 159 -15.49 -29.42 -3.53
C GLU A 159 -14.63 -28.75 -2.45
N THR A 160 -14.65 -27.43 -2.29
CA THR A 160 -13.84 -26.72 -1.28
C THR A 160 -14.42 -26.82 0.13
N SER A 161 -15.75 -26.77 0.28
CA SER A 161 -16.43 -27.07 1.56
C SER A 161 -16.07 -28.44 2.17
N LYS A 162 -15.64 -29.39 1.34
CA LYS A 162 -15.25 -30.76 1.74
C LYS A 162 -13.81 -30.85 2.29
N MET A 163 -12.99 -29.80 2.11
CA MET A 163 -11.56 -29.81 2.45
C MET A 163 -11.36 -29.88 3.96
N GLN A 164 -10.69 -30.92 4.46
CA GLN A 164 -10.58 -31.16 5.90
C GLN A 164 -9.69 -30.12 6.60
N ASP A 165 -8.71 -29.59 5.88
CA ASP A 165 -7.80 -28.49 6.22
C ASP A 165 -8.45 -27.08 6.24
N ALA A 166 -9.77 -27.00 6.02
CA ALA A 166 -10.53 -25.75 6.19
C ALA A 166 -10.25 -25.07 7.55
N VAL A 167 -10.11 -23.74 7.49
CA VAL A 167 -9.66 -22.89 8.59
C VAL A 167 -10.62 -23.04 9.80
N PRO A 168 -10.14 -23.44 10.98
CA PRO A 168 -11.04 -23.57 12.12
C PRO A 168 -11.54 -22.18 12.57
N THR A 169 -12.85 -21.93 12.48
CA THR A 169 -13.44 -20.62 12.86
C THR A 169 -13.01 -20.15 14.26
N PHE A 170 -12.51 -18.91 14.34
CA PHE A 170 -11.97 -18.30 15.55
C PHE A 170 -11.99 -16.77 15.45
N HIS A 171 -11.59 -16.09 16.53
CA HIS A 171 -11.31 -14.65 16.49
C HIS A 171 -9.79 -14.42 16.61
N GLY A 172 -9.22 -13.75 15.60
CA GLY A 172 -7.84 -13.28 15.64
C GLY A 172 -7.59 -12.42 16.88
N TYR A 173 -6.45 -12.62 17.52
CA TYR A 173 -6.02 -11.98 18.77
C TYR A 173 -6.93 -12.17 20.00
N SER A 174 -7.89 -13.11 19.95
CA SER A 174 -8.66 -13.50 21.15
C SER A 174 -7.74 -14.03 22.25
N ALA A 175 -8.05 -13.67 23.50
CA ALA A 175 -7.42 -14.27 24.67
C ALA A 175 -7.76 -15.77 24.76
N ASN A 176 -6.82 -16.54 25.33
CA ASN A 176 -7.05 -17.93 25.71
C ASN A 176 -7.84 -18.00 27.02
N GLY A 177 -8.83 -18.89 27.10
CA GLY A 177 -9.59 -19.10 28.33
C GLY A 177 -10.60 -20.25 28.21
N ASN A 178 -11.14 -20.65 29.36
CA ASN A 178 -12.32 -21.50 29.48
C ASN A 178 -13.22 -20.87 30.54
N VAL A 179 -14.49 -20.62 30.20
CA VAL A 179 -15.43 -19.94 31.09
C VAL A 179 -16.83 -20.53 30.93
N THR A 180 -17.45 -20.86 32.05
CA THR A 180 -18.88 -21.21 32.14
C THR A 180 -19.57 -20.13 32.95
N ALA A 181 -20.46 -19.38 32.32
CA ALA A 181 -21.23 -18.33 32.98
C ALA A 181 -22.60 -18.14 32.31
N ARG A 182 -23.47 -17.35 32.95
CA ARG A 182 -24.75 -16.92 32.38
C ARG A 182 -24.54 -16.19 31.04
N LEU A 183 -25.44 -16.44 30.10
CA LEU A 183 -25.48 -15.75 28.81
C LEU A 183 -26.32 -14.47 28.93
N VAL A 184 -25.86 -13.36 28.36
CA VAL A 184 -26.65 -12.13 28.17
C VAL A 184 -26.62 -11.75 26.70
N TYR A 185 -27.78 -11.53 26.09
CA TYR A 185 -27.88 -11.04 24.72
C TYR A 185 -27.77 -9.51 24.69
N ALA A 186 -26.87 -8.96 23.87
CA ALA A 186 -26.61 -7.53 23.77
C ALA A 186 -26.71 -7.00 22.32
N ASN A 187 -27.60 -7.58 21.50
CA ASN A 187 -27.88 -7.13 20.14
C ASN A 187 -26.59 -7.00 19.29
N TYR A 188 -26.21 -5.84 18.75
CA TYR A 188 -24.96 -5.72 17.97
C TYR A 188 -23.72 -5.45 18.83
N GLY A 189 -23.84 -5.40 20.16
CA GLY A 189 -22.75 -5.06 21.08
C GLY A 189 -22.36 -3.59 21.04
N THR A 190 -23.23 -2.70 20.55
CA THR A 190 -22.94 -1.27 20.50
C THR A 190 -22.94 -0.63 21.88
N PRO A 191 -22.30 0.53 22.08
CA PRO A 191 -22.43 1.30 23.32
C PRO A 191 -23.89 1.64 23.69
N ALA A 192 -24.78 1.76 22.70
CA ALA A 192 -26.20 2.01 22.90
C ALA A 192 -26.96 0.75 23.34
N ASP A 193 -26.65 -0.43 22.78
CA ASP A 193 -27.23 -1.70 23.22
C ASP A 193 -26.90 -1.98 24.69
N PHE A 194 -25.65 -1.76 25.08
CA PHE A 194 -25.26 -1.90 26.48
C PHE A 194 -25.91 -0.81 27.37
N ALA A 195 -25.99 0.45 26.93
CA ALA A 195 -26.69 1.48 27.70
C ALA A 195 -28.19 1.17 27.89
N TYR A 196 -28.80 0.47 26.92
CA TYR A 196 -30.18 -0.04 27.04
C TYR A 196 -30.26 -1.18 28.07
N LEU A 197 -29.34 -2.15 28.05
CA LEU A 197 -29.22 -3.19 29.09
C LEU A 197 -29.01 -2.57 30.49
N ASP A 198 -28.11 -1.59 30.60
CA ASP A 198 -27.84 -0.82 31.81
C ASP A 198 -29.14 -0.14 32.31
N SER A 199 -29.97 0.43 31.40
CA SER A 199 -31.27 1.05 31.72
C SER A 199 -32.35 0.06 32.18
N LEU A 200 -32.24 -1.21 31.79
CA LEU A 200 -33.11 -2.30 32.24
C LEU A 200 -32.61 -2.97 33.54
N GLY A 201 -31.48 -2.50 34.10
CA GLY A 201 -30.85 -3.10 35.27
C GLY A 201 -30.14 -4.44 34.99
N VAL A 202 -29.90 -4.76 33.71
CA VAL A 202 -29.25 -6.01 33.30
C VAL A 202 -27.74 -5.89 33.48
N ASN A 203 -27.27 -6.19 34.69
CA ASN A 203 -25.86 -6.32 35.00
C ASN A 203 -25.20 -7.34 34.04
N VAL A 204 -24.09 -6.98 33.39
CA VAL A 204 -23.32 -7.85 32.46
C VAL A 204 -22.01 -8.39 33.05
N THR A 205 -21.60 -7.95 34.25
CA THR A 205 -20.38 -8.40 34.92
C THR A 205 -20.39 -9.92 35.12
N GLY A 206 -19.28 -10.56 34.76
CA GLY A 206 -19.09 -12.01 34.85
C GLY A 206 -19.92 -12.83 33.85
N ALA A 207 -20.68 -12.22 32.94
CA ALA A 207 -21.47 -12.94 31.93
C ALA A 207 -20.67 -13.23 30.65
N ILE A 208 -21.12 -14.22 29.88
CA ILE A 208 -20.78 -14.35 28.46
C ILE A 208 -21.81 -13.52 27.68
N ILE A 209 -21.35 -12.65 26.77
CA ILE A 209 -22.25 -11.79 25.99
C ILE A 209 -22.44 -12.38 24.59
N LEU A 210 -23.69 -12.62 24.20
CA LEU A 210 -24.07 -12.98 22.83
C LEU A 210 -24.36 -11.70 22.03
N VAL A 211 -23.65 -11.52 20.92
CA VAL A 211 -23.84 -10.38 20.00
C VAL A 211 -23.92 -10.82 18.54
N ARG A 212 -24.63 -10.03 17.74
CA ARG A 212 -24.69 -10.15 16.29
C ARG A 212 -23.40 -9.67 15.65
N TYR A 213 -22.89 -10.47 14.73
CA TYR A 213 -22.17 -9.95 13.58
C TYR A 213 -23.17 -9.11 12.77
N GLY A 214 -22.73 -7.95 12.28
CA GLY A 214 -23.63 -7.00 11.64
C GLY A 214 -23.12 -5.57 11.73
N ASP A 215 -23.37 -4.82 10.66
CA ASP A 215 -22.83 -3.47 10.39
C ASP A 215 -23.81 -2.36 10.80
N TYR A 216 -24.34 -2.45 12.03
CA TYR A 216 -25.18 -1.39 12.58
C TYR A 216 -24.28 -0.24 13.09
N GLY A 217 -23.76 0.54 12.13
CA GLY A 217 -22.96 1.76 12.37
C GLY A 217 -21.46 1.53 12.47
N ASP A 218 -20.86 0.75 11.56
CA ASP A 218 -19.40 0.60 11.38
C ASP A 218 -18.65 0.00 12.60
N ILE A 219 -19.36 -0.74 13.47
CA ILE A 219 -18.81 -1.31 14.71
C ILE A 219 -18.18 -2.68 14.45
N ASP A 220 -16.85 -2.70 14.29
CA ASP A 220 -16.06 -3.93 14.16
C ASP A 220 -16.16 -4.86 15.40
N ARG A 221 -15.94 -6.16 15.14
CA ARG A 221 -15.85 -7.25 16.11
C ARG A 221 -15.08 -6.89 17.38
N GLY A 222 -13.89 -6.29 17.24
CA GLY A 222 -13.03 -5.92 18.36
C GLY A 222 -13.61 -4.80 19.22
N VAL A 223 -14.40 -3.90 18.64
CA VAL A 223 -15.13 -2.86 19.38
C VAL A 223 -16.26 -3.50 20.21
N LYS A 224 -16.98 -4.48 19.66
CA LYS A 224 -18.01 -5.25 20.40
C LYS A 224 -17.40 -5.96 21.62
N VAL A 225 -16.25 -6.62 21.44
CA VAL A 225 -15.50 -7.30 22.52
C VAL A 225 -15.06 -6.29 23.59
N ARG A 226 -14.42 -5.18 23.19
CA ARG A 226 -13.97 -4.13 24.11
C ARG A 226 -15.11 -3.47 24.89
N ALA A 227 -16.28 -3.27 24.26
CA ALA A 227 -17.46 -2.70 24.91
C ALA A 227 -18.05 -3.60 26.01
N ALA A 228 -17.89 -4.93 25.87
CA ALA A 228 -18.24 -5.92 26.88
C ALA A 228 -17.17 -6.02 27.99
N GLU A 229 -15.88 -6.06 27.62
CA GLU A 229 -14.73 -6.09 28.54
C GLU A 229 -14.75 -4.91 29.52
N LEU A 230 -15.02 -3.69 29.01
CA LEU A 230 -15.13 -2.46 29.82
C LEU A 230 -16.30 -2.49 30.84
N ARG A 231 -17.20 -3.48 30.74
CA ARG A 231 -18.27 -3.74 31.73
C ARG A 231 -18.04 -5.04 32.52
N GLY A 232 -16.83 -5.60 32.48
CA GLY A 232 -16.46 -6.79 33.23
C GLY A 232 -17.11 -8.08 32.73
N ALA A 233 -17.52 -8.15 31.46
CA ALA A 233 -17.93 -9.43 30.85
C ALA A 233 -16.77 -10.44 30.87
N ALA A 234 -17.09 -11.73 31.03
CA ALA A 234 -16.10 -12.80 31.10
C ALA A 234 -15.82 -13.47 29.74
N GLY A 235 -16.61 -13.15 28.70
CA GLY A 235 -16.41 -13.61 27.33
C GLY A 235 -17.45 -13.04 26.38
N VAL A 236 -17.22 -13.17 25.08
CA VAL A 236 -18.15 -12.73 24.01
C VAL A 236 -18.27 -13.82 22.95
N VAL A 237 -19.49 -14.08 22.50
CA VAL A 237 -19.82 -14.95 21.38
C VAL A 237 -20.45 -14.09 20.29
N ILE A 238 -19.87 -14.12 19.08
CA ILE A 238 -20.38 -13.39 17.91
C ILE A 238 -20.99 -14.39 16.92
N TYR A 239 -22.20 -14.14 16.43
CA TYR A 239 -22.88 -14.99 15.44
C TYR A 239 -23.41 -14.16 14.27
N SER A 240 -23.35 -14.69 13.04
CA SER A 240 -24.09 -14.14 11.89
C SER A 240 -25.58 -14.39 12.07
N ASP A 241 -26.40 -13.33 12.07
CA ASP A 241 -27.85 -13.45 12.21
C ASP A 241 -28.51 -13.72 10.84
N PRO A 242 -29.34 -14.77 10.66
CA PRO A 242 -29.97 -15.08 9.38
C PRO A 242 -30.90 -13.98 8.80
N ALA A 243 -31.25 -12.96 9.59
CA ALA A 243 -31.93 -11.76 9.08
C ALA A 243 -30.99 -10.81 8.32
N GLU A 244 -29.67 -10.92 8.53
CA GLU A 244 -28.64 -10.12 7.87
C GLU A 244 -27.84 -10.93 6.85
N ASP A 245 -27.39 -12.12 7.26
CA ASP A 245 -26.42 -12.96 6.56
C ASP A 245 -27.05 -14.32 6.21
N GLY A 246 -28.21 -14.27 5.54
CA GLY A 246 -29.02 -15.44 5.21
C GLY A 246 -30.06 -15.15 4.13
N CYS A 247 -30.67 -16.22 3.59
CA CYS A 247 -31.51 -16.21 2.39
C CYS A 247 -32.77 -15.31 2.43
N ALA A 248 -33.07 -14.69 3.58
CA ALA A 248 -34.06 -13.63 3.69
C ALA A 248 -33.61 -12.34 2.97
N GLN A 249 -32.30 -12.07 2.94
CA GLN A 249 -31.71 -11.07 2.05
C GLN A 249 -31.48 -11.68 0.68
N LYS A 250 -32.00 -11.03 -0.36
CA LYS A 250 -31.60 -11.33 -1.75
C LYS A 250 -30.15 -10.85 -1.95
N PRO A 251 -29.34 -11.51 -2.78
CA PRO A 251 -28.06 -10.96 -3.20
C PRO A 251 -28.28 -9.57 -3.82
N LYS A 252 -27.38 -8.63 -3.47
CA LYS A 252 -27.35 -7.26 -3.99
C LYS A 252 -26.69 -7.21 -5.37
#